data_AF-A0A258AT16-F1
#
_entry.id   AF-A0A258AT16-F1
#
_cell.length_a   1.000
_cell.length_b   1.000
_cell.length_c   1.000
_cell.angle_alpha   90.00
_cell.angle_beta   90.00
_cell.angle_gamma   90.00
#
_symmetry.space_group_name_H-M   'P 1'
#
loop_
_entity.id
_entity.type
_entity.pdbx_description
1 polymer ?
#
loop_
_entity_poly.entity_id
_entity_poly.type
_entity_poly.pdbx_seq_one_letter_code
_entity_poly.pdbx_strand_id
1 'polypeptide(L)'
;MAETSIIFSDVNERQGVFSRRIFLMGGVVAFGLFALTGRLAQLQLIEGGKYRRLSSANQFNYRLIPPPRGQILDRNGVVIAGNRPSFSVLVMRSQVKDIDETLDQIAYVLPQTLLRRRAILRDINQSRRFAPTAIATDLNWEDFARVNLYASTIPGVDVSMDEVRVYHYGGAFSHVIGYVGKISDKDLKAETEAVGDEDQLDPILLHPGFRIGKQGIEKAFDKELRGVAGARKIEVNATGNIIAEDADGMRPATPGEDVTLTLDAEIQQRALEVFGEDSGGAVLMNIHTGEVL
;
A
#
# COMPACT_ATOMS: atom_id res chain seq x y z
N MET A 1 22.21 38.32 -97.33
CA MET A 1 22.55 37.92 -95.94
C MET A 1 21.77 38.84 -95.03
N ALA A 2 20.79 38.33 -94.28
CA ALA A 2 19.94 39.14 -93.40
C ALA A 2 20.33 38.88 -91.93
N GLU A 3 20.43 39.96 -91.18
CA GLU A 3 20.99 40.06 -89.82
C GLU A 3 20.22 39.24 -88.78
N THR A 4 20.97 38.60 -87.88
CA THR A 4 20.47 38.01 -86.64
C THR A 4 20.27 39.10 -85.59
N SER A 5 19.02 39.41 -85.27
CA SER A 5 18.68 40.28 -84.14
C SER A 5 18.88 39.53 -82.81
N ILE A 6 19.87 39.96 -82.02
CA ILE A 6 20.05 39.48 -80.65
C ILE A 6 19.03 40.21 -79.76
N ILE A 7 18.02 39.49 -79.28
CA ILE A 7 17.06 39.99 -78.29
C ILE A 7 17.70 39.83 -76.90
N PHE A 8 18.16 40.93 -76.31
CA PHE A 8 18.50 40.97 -74.89
C PHE A 8 17.20 40.99 -74.09
N SER A 9 16.75 39.82 -73.63
CA SER A 9 15.72 39.75 -72.59
C SER A 9 16.32 40.24 -71.27
N ASP A 10 15.68 41.24 -70.68
CA ASP A 10 16.15 41.94 -69.48
C ASP A 10 16.30 40.96 -68.29
N VAL A 11 17.54 40.71 -67.86
CA VAL A 11 17.88 39.75 -66.79
C VAL A 11 17.26 40.19 -65.44
N ASN A 12 16.92 41.47 -65.32
CA ASN A 12 16.46 42.12 -64.09
C ASN A 12 15.03 41.73 -63.68
N GLU A 13 14.11 41.49 -64.63
CA GLU A 13 12.72 41.12 -64.32
C GLU A 13 12.62 39.69 -63.72
N ARG A 14 13.45 38.75 -64.17
CA ARG A 14 13.45 37.37 -63.64
C ARG A 14 14.03 37.29 -62.23
N GLN A 15 14.98 38.15 -61.88
CA GLN A 15 15.56 38.22 -60.53
C GLN A 15 14.58 38.80 -59.50
N GLY A 16 13.73 39.76 -59.88
CA GLY A 16 12.70 40.34 -59.01
C GLY A 16 11.61 39.34 -58.61
N VAL A 17 11.16 38.49 -59.53
CA VAL A 17 10.16 37.45 -59.24
C VAL A 17 10.74 36.33 -58.38
N PHE A 18 12.01 35.96 -58.59
CA PHE A 18 12.71 34.94 -57.81
C PHE A 18 12.98 35.42 -56.36
N SER A 19 13.51 36.63 -56.18
CA SER A 19 13.74 37.21 -54.84
C SER A 19 12.44 37.41 -54.05
N ARG A 20 11.34 37.82 -54.71
CA ARG A 20 10.02 37.94 -54.07
C ARG A 20 9.47 36.59 -53.59
N ARG A 21 9.67 35.51 -54.36
CA ARG A 21 9.26 34.16 -53.95
C ARG A 21 10.07 33.65 -52.76
N ILE A 22 11.39 33.88 -52.76
CA ILE A 22 12.26 33.54 -51.63
C ILE A 22 11.86 34.32 -50.38
N PHE A 23 11.58 35.62 -50.50
CA PHE A 23 11.14 36.44 -49.38
C PHE A 23 9.78 35.99 -48.82
N LEU A 24 8.83 35.65 -49.69
CA LEU A 24 7.53 35.12 -49.27
C LEU A 24 7.66 33.74 -48.60
N MET A 25 8.43 32.82 -49.18
CA MET A 25 8.68 31.50 -48.57
C MET A 25 9.44 31.64 -47.24
N GLY A 26 10.44 32.52 -47.18
CA GLY A 26 11.16 32.85 -45.95
C GLY A 26 10.25 33.45 -44.89
N GLY A 27 9.31 34.31 -45.26
CA GLY A 27 8.30 34.88 -44.36
C GLY A 27 7.36 33.82 -43.79
N VAL A 28 6.89 32.88 -44.63
CA VAL A 28 6.04 31.76 -44.18
C VAL A 28 6.82 30.86 -43.20
N VAL A 29 8.07 30.53 -43.51
CA VAL A 29 8.91 29.73 -42.62
C VAL A 29 9.20 30.46 -41.31
N ALA A 30 9.52 31.76 -41.36
CA ALA A 30 9.77 32.58 -40.18
C ALA A 30 8.53 32.70 -39.29
N PHE A 31 7.34 32.87 -39.89
CA PHE A 31 6.08 32.87 -39.17
C PHE A 31 5.80 31.52 -38.50
N GLY A 32 6.04 30.41 -39.21
CA GLY A 32 5.92 29.06 -38.65
C GLY A 32 6.88 28.83 -37.48
N LEU A 33 8.14 29.27 -37.61
CA LEU A 33 9.14 29.19 -36.55
C LEU A 33 8.72 30.00 -35.32
N PHE A 34 8.24 31.23 -35.54
CA PHE A 34 7.75 32.11 -34.48
C PHE A 34 6.54 31.50 -33.75
N ALA A 35 5.61 30.90 -34.49
CA ALA A 35 4.47 30.21 -33.90
C ALA A 35 4.91 29.00 -33.05
N LEU A 36 5.89 28.22 -33.51
CA LEU A 36 6.47 27.10 -32.74
C LEU A 36 7.19 27.59 -31.48
N THR A 37 7.99 28.65 -31.57
CA THR A 37 8.67 29.25 -30.41
C THR A 37 7.66 29.80 -29.40
N GLY A 38 6.60 30.47 -29.87
CA GLY A 38 5.50 30.93 -29.02
C GLY A 38 4.80 29.77 -28.31
N ARG A 39 4.52 28.68 -29.03
CA ARG A 39 3.92 27.47 -28.44
C ARG A 39 4.84 26.82 -27.40
N LEU A 40 6.14 26.77 -27.67
CA LEU A 40 7.13 26.22 -26.74
C LEU A 40 7.25 27.09 -25.47
N ALA A 41 7.26 28.41 -25.63
CA ALA A 41 7.23 29.35 -24.50
C ALA A 41 5.95 29.21 -23.67
N GLN A 42 4.78 29.03 -24.31
CA GLN A 42 3.53 28.73 -23.61
C GLN A 42 3.64 27.45 -22.77
N LEU A 43 4.16 26.36 -23.36
CA LEU A 43 4.31 25.08 -22.65
C LEU A 43 5.29 25.19 -21.48
N GLN A 44 6.39 25.94 -21.62
CA GLN A 44 7.42 26.05 -20.59
C GLN A 44 7.08 27.06 -19.49
N LEU A 45 6.54 28.23 -19.84
CA LEU A 45 6.31 29.33 -18.88
C LEU A 45 4.93 29.26 -18.21
N ILE A 46 3.88 28.94 -18.98
CA ILE A 46 2.50 28.93 -18.46
C ILE A 46 2.16 27.55 -17.90
N GLU A 47 2.40 26.51 -18.69
CA GLU A 47 2.03 25.14 -18.31
C GLU A 47 3.17 24.37 -17.62
N GLY A 48 4.39 24.92 -17.59
CA GLY A 48 5.56 24.24 -17.01
C GLY A 48 5.37 23.91 -15.54
N GLY A 49 4.75 24.80 -14.77
CA GLY A 49 4.42 24.54 -13.36
C GLY A 49 3.36 23.44 -13.16
N LYS A 50 2.46 23.23 -14.13
CA LYS A 50 1.48 22.14 -14.13
C LYS A 50 2.15 20.81 -14.48
N TYR A 51 2.96 20.78 -15.54
CA TYR A 51 3.68 19.57 -15.97
C TYR A 51 4.76 19.14 -14.97
N ARG A 52 5.44 20.09 -14.34
CA ARG A 52 6.41 19.77 -13.28
C ARG A 52 5.71 19.16 -12.06
N ARG A 53 4.53 19.68 -11.67
CA ARG A 53 3.71 19.08 -10.61
C ARG A 53 3.19 17.69 -10.97
N LEU A 54 2.70 17.48 -12.20
CA LEU A 54 2.27 16.16 -12.67
C LEU A 54 3.44 15.15 -12.69
N SER A 55 4.62 15.59 -13.12
CA SER A 55 5.83 14.76 -13.10
C SER A 55 6.26 14.41 -11.67
N SER A 56 6.27 15.40 -10.76
CA SER A 56 6.59 15.16 -9.35
C SER A 56 5.54 14.28 -8.67
N ALA A 57 4.26 14.44 -8.98
CA ALA A 57 3.20 13.59 -8.44
C ALA A 57 3.35 12.12 -8.90
N ASN A 58 3.81 11.89 -10.13
CA ASN A 58 4.09 10.54 -10.63
C ASN A 58 5.42 9.95 -10.09
N GLN A 59 6.30 10.78 -9.54
CA GLN A 59 7.59 10.38 -8.96
C GLN A 59 7.44 9.91 -7.51
N PHE A 60 6.42 10.39 -6.79
CA PHE A 60 6.19 10.05 -5.39
C PHE A 60 4.98 9.14 -5.22
N ASN A 61 5.20 7.95 -4.67
CA ASN A 61 4.14 7.05 -4.23
C ASN A 61 4.01 7.11 -2.71
N TYR A 62 2.80 6.94 -2.18
CA TYR A 62 2.61 6.83 -0.72
C TYR A 62 2.48 5.37 -0.35
N ARG A 63 3.36 4.90 0.54
CA ARG A 63 3.23 3.59 1.17
C ARG A 63 2.50 3.76 2.50
N LEU A 64 1.35 3.11 2.63
CA LEU A 64 0.58 3.15 3.86
C LEU A 64 1.27 2.34 4.95
N ILE A 65 1.26 2.88 6.16
CA ILE A 65 1.78 2.23 7.36
C ILE A 65 0.59 1.83 8.22
N PRO A 66 0.36 0.53 8.46
CA PRO A 66 -0.68 0.08 9.37
C PRO A 66 -0.49 0.71 10.76
N PRO A 67 -1.55 1.26 11.37
CA PRO A 67 -1.48 1.75 12.74
C PRO A 67 -1.45 0.58 13.74
N PRO A 68 -0.86 0.77 14.94
CA PRO A 68 -1.04 -0.18 16.02
C PRO A 68 -2.51 -0.17 16.47
N ARG A 69 -3.09 -1.36 16.61
CA ARG A 69 -4.50 -1.55 17.03
C ARG A 69 -4.65 -1.28 18.53
N GLY A 70 -5.72 -0.61 18.96
CA GLY A 70 -6.00 -0.37 20.38
C GLY A 70 -6.09 -1.67 21.18
N GLN A 71 -5.68 -1.64 22.44
CA GLN A 71 -5.74 -2.78 23.37
C GLN A 71 -7.17 -2.98 23.89
N ILE A 72 -7.51 -4.23 24.19
CA ILE A 72 -8.75 -4.54 24.91
C ILE A 72 -8.39 -4.90 26.33
N LEU A 73 -8.94 -4.14 27.27
CA LEU A 73 -8.69 -4.28 28.69
C LEU A 73 -9.96 -4.74 29.41
N ASP A 74 -9.75 -5.48 30.49
CA ASP A 74 -10.71 -5.76 31.56
C ASP A 74 -11.04 -4.47 32.35
N ARG A 75 -12.15 -4.47 33.09
CA ARG A 75 -12.50 -3.44 34.08
C ARG A 75 -11.37 -3.11 35.08
N ASN A 76 -10.49 -4.05 35.37
CA ASN A 76 -9.33 -3.90 36.27
C ASN A 76 -8.06 -3.40 35.55
N GLY A 77 -8.13 -3.12 34.24
CA GLY A 77 -6.99 -2.69 33.42
C GLY A 77 -6.06 -3.82 32.96
N VAL A 78 -6.49 -5.08 33.10
CA VAL A 78 -5.74 -6.24 32.63
C VAL A 78 -5.90 -6.39 31.12
N VAL A 79 -4.79 -6.56 30.39
CA VAL A 79 -4.81 -6.66 28.93
C VAL A 79 -5.33 -8.04 28.49
N ILE A 80 -6.56 -8.08 27.98
CA ILE A 80 -7.18 -9.30 27.44
C ILE A 80 -6.66 -9.56 26.02
N ALA A 81 -6.68 -8.52 25.18
CA ALA A 81 -6.14 -8.56 23.83
C ALA A 81 -5.15 -7.40 23.61
N GLY A 82 -3.94 -7.73 23.22
CA GLY A 82 -2.89 -6.76 22.93
C GLY A 82 -2.22 -7.05 21.59
N ASN A 83 -1.14 -6.34 21.30
CA ASN A 83 -0.35 -6.55 20.10
C ASN A 83 1.07 -6.96 20.47
N ARG A 84 1.69 -7.77 19.61
CA ARG A 84 3.12 -8.00 19.64
C ARG A 84 3.74 -7.74 18.27
N PRO A 85 5.02 -7.37 18.21
CA PRO A 85 5.74 -7.33 16.95
C PRO A 85 5.71 -8.68 16.24
N SER A 86 5.54 -8.63 14.91
CA SER A 86 5.63 -9.78 14.03
C SER A 86 6.49 -9.43 12.83
N PHE A 87 7.40 -10.33 12.51
CA PHE A 87 8.37 -10.13 11.45
C PHE A 87 7.94 -10.93 10.22
N SER A 88 7.80 -10.25 9.07
CA SER A 88 7.31 -10.87 7.84
C SER A 88 8.23 -10.58 6.66
N VAL A 89 8.30 -11.53 5.74
CA VAL A 89 9.01 -11.41 4.46
C VAL A 89 7.96 -11.35 3.36
N LEU A 90 7.97 -10.26 2.62
CA LEU A 90 7.05 -9.94 1.54
C LEU A 90 7.77 -10.05 0.19
N VAL A 91 7.02 -10.42 -0.85
CA VAL A 91 7.48 -10.35 -2.24
C VAL A 91 6.54 -9.51 -3.08
N MET A 92 7.13 -8.61 -3.87
CA MET A 92 6.45 -7.83 -4.88
C MET A 92 6.65 -8.47 -6.25
N ARG A 93 5.59 -9.12 -6.77
CA ARG A 93 5.62 -9.80 -8.08
C ARG A 93 6.06 -8.88 -9.23
N SER A 94 5.78 -7.58 -9.16
CA SER A 94 6.20 -6.61 -10.17
C SER A 94 7.72 -6.44 -10.29
N GLN A 95 8.47 -6.73 -9.23
CA GLN A 95 9.92 -6.50 -9.14
C GLN A 95 10.74 -7.80 -9.33
N VAL A 96 10.05 -8.94 -9.39
CA VAL A 96 10.66 -10.26 -9.55
C VAL A 96 10.65 -10.67 -11.02
N LYS A 97 11.81 -11.11 -11.55
CA LYS A 97 11.91 -11.69 -12.91
C LYS A 97 11.49 -13.15 -12.92
N ASP A 98 12.11 -13.95 -12.05
CA ASP A 98 11.84 -15.37 -11.87
C ASP A 98 11.48 -15.63 -10.40
N ILE A 99 10.23 -16.06 -10.17
CA ILE A 99 9.70 -16.32 -8.84
C ILE A 99 10.33 -17.57 -8.25
N ASP A 100 10.60 -18.60 -9.05
CA ASP A 100 11.16 -19.84 -8.56
C ASP A 100 12.59 -19.64 -8.08
N GLU A 101 13.40 -18.89 -8.84
CA GLU A 101 14.76 -18.51 -8.43
C GLU A 101 14.74 -17.67 -7.14
N THR A 102 13.83 -16.69 -7.06
CA THR A 102 13.68 -15.85 -5.86
C THR A 102 13.32 -16.67 -4.63
N LEU A 103 12.40 -17.64 -4.78
CA LEU A 103 12.02 -18.54 -3.70
C LEU A 103 13.16 -19.50 -3.32
N ASP A 104 14.02 -19.90 -4.26
CA ASP A 104 15.21 -20.70 -3.97
C ASP A 104 16.26 -19.91 -3.17
N GLN A 105 16.48 -18.64 -3.53
CA GLN A 105 17.36 -17.74 -2.78
C GLN A 105 16.85 -17.50 -1.36
N ILE A 106 15.54 -17.32 -1.18
CA ILE A 106 14.95 -17.20 0.16
C ILE A 106 15.03 -18.52 0.93
N ALA A 107 14.82 -19.66 0.27
CA ALA A 107 14.88 -20.98 0.91
C ALA A 107 16.28 -21.30 1.46
N TYR A 108 17.33 -20.71 0.90
CA TYR A 108 18.70 -20.80 1.44
C TYR A 108 18.82 -20.18 2.83
N VAL A 109 18.16 -19.03 3.06
CA VAL A 109 18.23 -18.31 4.34
C VAL A 109 17.14 -18.77 5.31
N LEU A 110 15.96 -19.07 4.78
CA LEU A 110 14.77 -19.46 5.52
C LEU A 110 14.20 -20.76 4.92
N PRO A 111 14.65 -21.93 5.39
CA PRO A 111 14.19 -23.22 4.88
C PRO A 111 12.67 -23.37 4.98
N GLN A 112 12.02 -23.78 3.89
CA GLN A 112 10.58 -23.98 3.81
C GLN A 112 10.23 -25.38 3.32
N THR A 113 9.06 -25.88 3.74
CA THR A 113 8.53 -27.14 3.22
C THR A 113 8.04 -26.99 1.79
N LEU A 114 8.07 -28.07 1.01
CA LEU A 114 7.53 -28.08 -0.36
C LEU A 114 6.03 -27.72 -0.41
N LEU A 115 5.26 -28.12 0.61
CA LEU A 115 3.85 -27.76 0.75
C LEU A 115 3.68 -26.25 0.90
N ARG A 116 4.50 -25.62 1.76
CA ARG A 116 4.47 -24.17 1.97
C ARG A 116 4.86 -23.41 0.71
N ARG A 117 5.90 -23.87 -0.01
CA ARG A 117 6.30 -23.28 -1.30
C ARG A 117 5.15 -23.26 -2.31
N ARG A 118 4.43 -24.37 -2.47
CA ARG A 118 3.27 -24.43 -3.39
C ARG A 118 2.15 -23.49 -2.98
N ALA A 119 1.90 -23.33 -1.68
CA ALA A 119 0.90 -22.38 -1.18
C ALA A 119 1.31 -20.93 -1.50
N ILE A 120 2.58 -20.57 -1.27
CA ILE A 120 3.11 -19.24 -1.59
C ILE A 120 2.99 -18.94 -3.09
N LEU A 121 3.35 -19.89 -3.95
CA LEU A 121 3.20 -19.73 -5.41
C LEU A 121 1.75 -19.51 -5.83
N ARG A 122 0.81 -20.21 -5.18
CA ARG A 122 -0.62 -20.01 -5.42
C ARG A 122 -1.06 -18.60 -5.00
N ASP A 123 -0.66 -18.15 -3.82
CA ASP A 123 -1.00 -16.84 -3.28
C ASP A 123 -0.43 -15.71 -4.17
N ILE A 124 0.83 -15.83 -4.61
CA ILE A 124 1.46 -14.88 -5.54
C ILE A 124 0.71 -14.81 -6.87
N ASN A 125 0.28 -15.95 -7.41
CA ASN A 125 -0.46 -15.98 -8.68
C ASN A 125 -1.89 -15.44 -8.57
N GLN A 126 -2.52 -15.54 -7.40
CA GLN A 126 -3.85 -14.98 -7.14
C GLN A 126 -3.80 -13.49 -6.74
N SER A 127 -2.66 -13.02 -6.24
CA SER A 127 -2.46 -11.63 -5.85
C SER A 127 -2.43 -10.67 -7.04
N ARG A 128 -2.79 -9.41 -6.79
CA ARG A 128 -2.65 -8.33 -7.80
C ARG A 128 -1.17 -8.08 -8.07
N ARG A 129 -0.82 -7.72 -9.32
CA ARG A 129 0.58 -7.57 -9.77
C ARG A 129 1.45 -6.65 -8.89
N PHE A 130 0.85 -5.61 -8.32
CA PHE A 130 1.54 -4.61 -7.49
C PHE A 130 1.26 -4.77 -5.99
N ALA A 131 0.51 -5.80 -5.58
CA ALA A 131 0.27 -6.07 -4.18
C ALA A 131 1.41 -6.93 -3.60
N PRO A 132 1.98 -6.55 -2.44
CA PRO A 132 2.96 -7.41 -1.77
C PRO A 132 2.27 -8.70 -1.31
N THR A 133 2.97 -9.83 -1.43
CA THR A 133 2.49 -11.13 -0.94
C THR A 133 3.44 -11.66 0.12
N ALA A 134 2.90 -12.07 1.27
CA ALA A 134 3.70 -12.60 2.37
C ALA A 134 4.17 -14.04 2.09
N ILE A 135 5.47 -14.27 2.14
CA ILE A 135 6.11 -15.59 1.99
C ILE A 135 6.14 -16.28 3.35
N ALA A 136 6.72 -15.58 4.32
CA ALA A 136 6.81 -16.00 5.69
C ALA A 136 6.29 -14.89 6.59
N THR A 137 5.57 -15.29 7.64
CA THR A 137 4.95 -14.41 8.62
C THR A 137 5.28 -14.93 9.99
N ASP A 138 5.36 -14.04 10.98
CA ASP A 138 5.62 -14.40 12.38
C ASP A 138 6.98 -15.10 12.58
N LEU A 139 8.01 -14.57 11.91
CA LEU A 139 9.38 -15.01 12.09
C LEU A 139 9.89 -14.62 13.48
N ASN A 140 10.82 -15.41 14.00
CA ASN A 140 11.60 -14.98 15.16
C ASN A 140 12.61 -13.88 14.74
N TRP A 141 13.15 -13.18 15.73
CA TRP A 141 14.09 -12.08 15.48
C TRP A 141 15.36 -12.54 14.75
N GLU A 142 15.86 -13.75 15.03
CA GLU A 142 17.08 -14.28 14.42
C GLU A 142 16.90 -14.56 12.93
N ASP A 143 15.79 -15.20 12.54
CA ASP A 143 15.39 -15.49 11.17
C ASP A 143 15.16 -14.19 10.40
N PHE A 144 14.44 -13.25 11.01
CA PHE A 144 14.21 -11.93 10.44
C PHE A 144 15.54 -11.20 10.19
N ALA A 145 16.44 -11.16 11.18
CA ALA A 145 17.73 -10.51 11.05
C ALA A 145 18.58 -11.14 9.94
N ARG A 146 18.57 -12.49 9.84
CA ARG A 146 19.25 -13.21 8.76
C ARG A 146 18.70 -12.83 7.39
N VAL A 147 17.38 -12.82 7.21
CA VAL A 147 16.77 -12.45 5.92
C VAL A 147 17.01 -10.98 5.59
N ASN A 148 16.93 -10.08 6.58
CA ASN A 148 17.12 -8.65 6.39
C ASN A 148 18.52 -8.30 5.86
N LEU A 149 19.56 -9.07 6.23
CA LEU A 149 20.91 -8.90 5.70
C LEU A 149 21.02 -9.20 4.20
N TYR A 150 20.19 -10.10 3.67
CA TYR A 150 20.21 -10.50 2.26
C TYR A 150 19.07 -9.88 1.44
N ALA A 151 18.07 -9.28 2.09
CA ALA A 151 16.88 -8.73 1.43
C ALA A 151 17.23 -7.70 0.35
N SER A 152 18.24 -6.84 0.58
CA SER A 152 18.71 -5.87 -0.42
C SER A 152 19.32 -6.51 -1.68
N THR A 153 19.78 -7.75 -1.58
CA THR A 153 20.42 -8.49 -2.67
C THR A 153 19.41 -9.26 -3.52
N ILE A 154 18.26 -9.63 -2.93
CA ILE A 154 17.23 -10.43 -3.60
C ILE A 154 16.16 -9.49 -4.20
N PRO A 155 16.07 -9.37 -5.54
CA PRO A 155 15.15 -8.43 -6.17
C PRO A 155 13.68 -8.72 -5.80
N GLY A 156 12.95 -7.68 -5.41
CA GLY A 156 11.51 -7.77 -5.12
C GLY A 156 11.16 -8.40 -3.77
N VAL A 157 12.15 -8.74 -2.95
CA VAL A 157 11.94 -9.13 -1.54
C VAL A 157 11.98 -7.89 -0.67
N ASP A 158 11.03 -7.80 0.23
CA ASP A 158 10.96 -6.75 1.24
C ASP A 158 10.69 -7.37 2.60
N VAL A 159 11.19 -6.75 3.66
CA VAL A 159 11.02 -7.26 5.02
C VAL A 159 10.26 -6.22 5.83
N SER A 160 9.13 -6.63 6.40
CA SER A 160 8.27 -5.76 7.18
C SER A 160 8.24 -6.19 8.64
N MET A 161 8.30 -5.20 9.53
CA MET A 161 7.93 -5.34 10.93
C MET A 161 6.50 -4.84 11.04
N ASP A 162 5.57 -5.76 11.23
CA ASP A 162 4.16 -5.50 11.46
C ASP A 162 3.80 -5.84 12.91
N GLU A 163 2.55 -5.61 13.31
CA GLU A 163 2.02 -6.07 14.58
C GLU A 163 1.01 -7.21 14.36
N VAL A 164 1.01 -8.20 15.24
CA VAL A 164 -0.01 -9.25 15.30
C VAL A 164 -0.74 -9.21 16.62
N ARG A 165 -2.04 -9.50 16.55
CA ARG A 165 -2.93 -9.54 17.70
C ARG A 165 -2.66 -10.77 18.56
N VAL A 166 -2.60 -10.58 19.87
CA VAL A 166 -2.38 -11.62 20.88
C VAL A 166 -3.51 -11.58 21.89
N TYR A 167 -4.07 -12.76 22.20
CA TYR A 167 -5.11 -12.93 23.21
C TYR A 167 -4.51 -13.67 24.40
N HIS A 168 -4.25 -12.97 25.50
CA HIS A 168 -3.53 -13.54 26.65
C HIS A 168 -4.33 -14.64 27.36
N TYR A 169 -5.66 -14.56 27.33
CA TYR A 169 -6.56 -15.49 27.99
C TYR A 169 -7.25 -16.48 27.04
N GLY A 170 -6.81 -16.53 25.77
CA GLY A 170 -7.18 -17.54 24.78
C GLY A 170 -8.66 -17.98 24.81
N GLY A 171 -8.88 -19.25 25.16
CA GLY A 171 -10.20 -19.90 25.13
C GLY A 171 -11.26 -19.24 26.00
N ALA A 172 -10.89 -18.68 27.16
CA ALA A 172 -11.83 -18.09 28.13
C ALA A 172 -12.63 -16.93 27.53
N PHE A 173 -12.00 -16.18 26.62
CA PHE A 173 -12.58 -14.98 26.02
C PHE A 173 -12.95 -15.14 24.54
N SER A 174 -12.69 -16.31 23.96
CA SER A 174 -12.82 -16.56 22.51
C SER A 174 -14.17 -16.14 21.91
N HIS A 175 -15.29 -16.45 22.57
CA HIS A 175 -16.64 -16.14 22.07
C HIS A 175 -17.01 -14.66 22.22
N VAL A 176 -16.57 -14.03 23.32
CA VAL A 176 -16.95 -12.66 23.67
C VAL A 176 -16.07 -11.66 22.94
N ILE A 177 -14.75 -11.85 23.01
CA ILE A 177 -13.77 -10.99 22.35
C ILE A 177 -13.74 -11.24 20.85
N GLY A 178 -13.80 -12.51 20.44
CA GLY A 178 -13.66 -12.91 19.05
C GLY A 178 -12.20 -12.88 18.59
N TYR A 179 -12.02 -12.64 17.30
CA TYR A 179 -10.70 -12.63 16.68
C TYR A 179 -10.62 -11.63 15.53
N VAL A 180 -9.40 -11.35 15.10
CA VAL A 180 -9.08 -10.55 13.91
C VAL A 180 -8.62 -11.45 12.77
N GLY A 181 -8.87 -11.04 11.53
CA GLY A 181 -8.48 -11.81 10.36
C GLY A 181 -8.12 -10.93 9.17
N LYS A 182 -7.52 -11.54 8.15
CA LYS A 182 -7.34 -10.89 6.84
C LYS A 182 -8.71 -10.45 6.31
N ILE A 183 -8.74 -9.32 5.62
CA ILE A 183 -9.94 -8.88 4.93
C ILE A 183 -10.33 -9.91 3.85
N SER A 184 -11.61 -10.25 3.76
CA SER A 184 -12.13 -11.09 2.67
C SER A 184 -12.89 -10.21 1.67
N ASP A 185 -13.14 -10.73 0.47
CA ASP A 185 -13.93 -10.02 -0.55
C ASP A 185 -15.33 -9.65 -0.04
N LYS A 186 -15.89 -10.42 0.90
CA LYS A 186 -17.18 -10.13 1.52
C LYS A 186 -17.10 -8.91 2.44
N ASP A 187 -16.03 -8.80 3.22
CA ASP A 187 -15.84 -7.68 4.12
C ASP A 187 -15.54 -6.40 3.35
N LEU A 188 -14.77 -6.53 2.26
CA LEU A 188 -14.49 -5.40 1.37
C LEU A 188 -15.78 -4.82 0.79
N LYS A 189 -16.70 -5.68 0.32
CA LYS A 189 -18.02 -5.26 -0.15
C LYS A 189 -18.85 -4.62 0.95
N ALA A 190 -18.85 -5.18 2.16
CA ALA A 190 -19.60 -4.61 3.28
C ALA A 190 -19.07 -3.21 3.66
N GLU A 191 -17.76 -2.99 3.63
CA GLU A 191 -17.16 -1.68 3.86
C GLU A 191 -17.47 -0.70 2.70
N THR A 192 -17.40 -1.16 1.45
CA THR A 192 -17.82 -0.34 0.29
C THR A 192 -19.29 0.05 0.37
N GLU A 193 -20.19 -0.87 0.74
CA GLU A 193 -21.61 -0.61 0.93
C GLU A 193 -21.86 0.37 2.10
N ALA A 194 -21.07 0.29 3.17
CA ALA A 194 -21.18 1.20 4.31
C ALA A 194 -20.75 2.64 3.98
N VAL A 195 -19.76 2.80 3.09
CA VAL A 195 -19.24 4.11 2.66
C VAL A 195 -20.04 4.68 1.47
N GLY A 196 -20.65 3.81 0.66
CA GLY A 196 -21.51 4.19 -0.48
C GLY A 196 -20.75 4.56 -1.76
N ASP A 197 -19.42 4.61 -1.73
CA ASP A 197 -18.55 4.92 -2.86
C ASP A 197 -17.23 4.13 -2.77
N GLU A 198 -16.79 3.53 -3.89
CA GLU A 198 -15.55 2.77 -3.95
C GLU A 198 -14.30 3.66 -3.79
N ASP A 199 -14.38 4.92 -4.22
CA ASP A 199 -13.24 5.85 -4.18
C ASP A 199 -12.92 6.36 -2.77
N GLN A 200 -13.86 6.21 -1.83
CA GLN A 200 -13.69 6.58 -0.41
C GLN A 200 -13.25 5.39 0.47
N LEU A 201 -13.06 4.21 -0.12
CA LEU A 201 -12.60 3.05 0.61
C LEU A 201 -11.15 3.26 1.08
N ASP A 202 -10.92 3.08 2.37
CA ASP A 202 -9.59 3.21 2.96
C ASP A 202 -8.60 2.24 2.29
N PRO A 203 -7.55 2.72 1.59
CA PRO A 203 -6.67 1.83 0.84
C PRO A 203 -5.83 0.92 1.74
N ILE A 204 -5.75 1.20 3.04
CA ILE A 204 -5.09 0.34 4.04
C ILE A 204 -5.77 -1.02 4.17
N LEU A 205 -7.07 -1.10 3.87
CA LEU A 205 -7.82 -2.35 3.91
C LEU A 205 -7.23 -3.42 2.99
N LEU A 206 -6.56 -3.00 1.91
CA LEU A 206 -5.90 -3.89 0.96
C LEU A 206 -4.48 -4.30 1.39
N HIS A 207 -3.95 -3.72 2.47
CA HIS A 207 -2.60 -4.00 2.94
C HIS A 207 -2.49 -5.43 3.50
N PRO A 208 -1.49 -6.26 3.09
CA PRO A 208 -1.40 -7.66 3.52
C PRO A 208 -1.20 -7.86 5.02
N GLY A 209 -0.61 -6.88 5.70
CA GLY A 209 -0.42 -6.86 7.15
C GLY A 209 -1.66 -6.39 7.92
N PHE A 210 -2.62 -5.72 7.26
CA PHE A 210 -3.79 -5.16 7.95
C PHE A 210 -4.81 -6.26 8.30
N ARG A 211 -5.47 -6.10 9.44
CA ARG A 211 -6.43 -7.07 9.99
C ARG A 211 -7.66 -6.32 10.47
N ILE A 212 -8.83 -6.95 10.30
CA ILE A 212 -10.12 -6.45 10.77
C ILE A 212 -10.73 -7.43 11.77
N GLY A 213 -11.50 -6.90 12.71
CA GLY A 213 -12.30 -7.69 13.64
C GLY A 213 -13.36 -8.52 12.93
N LYS A 214 -13.40 -9.83 13.22
CA LYS A 214 -14.31 -10.78 12.56
C LYS A 214 -15.51 -11.17 13.41
N GLN A 215 -15.36 -11.11 14.72
CA GLN A 215 -16.38 -11.55 15.67
C GLN A 215 -16.25 -10.79 16.99
N GLY A 216 -17.29 -10.86 17.83
CA GLY A 216 -17.25 -10.38 19.21
C GLY A 216 -16.97 -8.88 19.33
N ILE A 217 -16.33 -8.51 20.44
CA ILE A 217 -15.86 -7.15 20.71
C ILE A 217 -14.93 -6.65 19.61
N GLU A 218 -14.04 -7.50 19.07
CA GLU A 218 -13.13 -7.10 17.99
C GLU A 218 -13.87 -6.57 16.76
N LYS A 219 -15.01 -7.17 16.39
CA LYS A 219 -15.84 -6.68 15.29
C LYS A 219 -16.70 -5.48 15.68
N ALA A 220 -17.27 -5.51 16.89
CA ALA A 220 -18.17 -4.46 17.35
C ALA A 220 -17.46 -3.09 17.46
N PHE A 221 -16.22 -3.10 17.95
CA PHE A 221 -15.38 -1.91 18.13
C PHE A 221 -14.25 -1.81 17.11
N ASP A 222 -14.40 -2.43 15.92
CA ASP A 222 -13.31 -2.46 14.93
C ASP A 222 -12.89 -1.05 14.50
N LYS A 223 -13.85 -0.12 14.39
CA LYS A 223 -13.61 1.25 13.91
C LYS A 223 -12.75 2.05 14.88
N GLU A 224 -13.02 1.90 16.17
CA GLU A 224 -12.27 2.54 17.25
C GLU A 224 -10.90 1.88 17.43
N LEU A 225 -10.87 0.54 17.44
CA LEU A 225 -9.66 -0.24 17.66
C LEU A 225 -8.65 -0.11 16.51
N ARG A 226 -9.08 0.05 15.25
CA ARG A 226 -8.18 -0.02 14.10
C ARG A 226 -7.32 1.22 13.88
N GLY A 227 -7.62 2.35 14.50
CA GLY A 227 -6.84 3.59 14.33
C GLY A 227 -6.80 4.11 12.89
N VAL A 228 -5.86 5.01 12.62
CA VAL A 228 -5.73 5.68 11.31
C VAL A 228 -4.36 5.42 10.71
N ALA A 229 -4.35 4.95 9.46
CA ALA A 229 -3.12 4.62 8.75
C ALA A 229 -2.21 5.83 8.57
N GLY A 230 -0.92 5.59 8.80
CA GLY A 230 0.14 6.53 8.43
C GLY A 230 0.45 6.43 6.95
N ALA A 231 1.30 7.32 6.46
CA ALA A 231 1.78 7.28 5.09
C ALA A 231 3.26 7.69 5.05
N ARG A 232 4.07 6.90 4.35
CA ARG A 232 5.45 7.27 4.00
C ARG A 232 5.51 7.64 2.53
N LYS A 233 6.08 8.81 2.24
CA LYS A 233 6.33 9.25 0.87
C LYS A 233 7.61 8.58 0.36
N ILE A 234 7.47 7.78 -0.68
CA ILE A 234 8.56 7.05 -1.33
C ILE A 234 8.73 7.54 -2.75
N GLU A 235 9.97 7.78 -3.16
CA GLU A 235 10.31 8.05 -4.55
C GLU A 235 10.43 6.72 -5.30
N VAL A 236 9.69 6.57 -6.39
CA VAL A 236 9.70 5.37 -7.22
C VAL A 236 10.31 5.64 -8.58
N ASN A 237 11.10 4.68 -9.09
CA ASN A 237 11.57 4.71 -10.47
C ASN A 237 10.43 4.33 -11.46
N ALA A 238 10.68 4.46 -12.76
CA ALA A 238 9.70 4.09 -13.80
C ALA A 238 9.28 2.60 -13.78
N THR A 239 10.06 1.74 -13.12
CA THR A 239 9.79 0.31 -12.92
C THR A 239 9.01 0.04 -11.62
N GLY A 240 8.84 1.05 -10.76
CA GLY A 240 8.17 0.95 -9.45
C GLY A 240 9.08 0.54 -8.29
N ASN A 241 10.41 0.55 -8.44
CA ASN A 241 11.35 0.31 -7.35
C ASN A 241 11.53 1.57 -6.51
N ILE A 242 11.67 1.40 -5.20
CA ILE A 242 11.90 2.47 -4.24
C ILE A 242 13.35 2.97 -4.38
N ILE A 243 13.55 4.24 -4.71
CA ILE A 243 14.87 4.87 -4.84
C ILE A 243 15.27 5.54 -3.52
N ALA A 244 14.34 6.28 -2.93
CA ALA A 244 14.60 7.07 -1.73
C ALA A 244 13.31 7.22 -0.92
N GLU A 245 13.46 7.29 0.40
CA GLU A 245 12.40 7.70 1.30
C GLU A 245 12.50 9.21 1.53
N ASP A 246 11.39 9.92 1.34
CA ASP A 246 11.31 11.34 1.65
C ASP A 246 10.82 11.50 3.09
N ALA A 247 11.77 11.74 4.01
CA ALA A 247 11.49 11.87 5.44
C ALA A 247 10.55 13.04 5.76
N ASP A 248 10.58 14.11 4.95
CA ASP A 248 9.75 15.31 5.16
C ASP A 248 8.28 15.06 4.78
N GLY A 249 7.99 14.00 4.02
CA GLY A 249 6.65 13.58 3.63
C GLY A 249 6.03 12.50 4.51
N MET A 250 6.67 12.12 5.61
CA MET A 250 6.17 11.07 6.50
C MET A 250 5.04 11.58 7.39
N ARG A 251 3.89 10.92 7.32
CA ARG A 251 2.77 11.08 8.24
C ARG A 251 2.74 9.87 9.18
N PRO A 252 2.96 10.04 10.49
CA PRO A 252 2.89 8.93 11.43
C PRO A 252 1.47 8.36 11.47
N ALA A 253 1.37 7.06 11.72
CA ALA A 253 0.10 6.40 11.96
C ALA A 253 -0.46 6.81 13.33
N THR A 254 -1.77 6.92 13.46
CA THR A 254 -2.42 7.18 14.75
C THR A 254 -2.89 5.85 15.33
N PRO A 255 -2.43 5.46 16.53
CA PRO A 255 -2.91 4.26 17.21
C PRO A 255 -4.43 4.25 17.34
N GLY A 256 -5.01 3.05 17.32
CA GLY A 256 -6.42 2.88 17.67
C GLY A 256 -6.68 3.13 19.16
N GLU A 257 -7.94 3.37 19.48
CA GLU A 257 -8.36 3.62 20.86
C GLU A 257 -8.43 2.33 21.66
N ASP A 258 -7.95 2.37 22.90
CA ASP A 258 -8.06 1.27 23.84
C ASP A 258 -9.52 1.14 24.33
N VAL A 259 -10.02 -0.09 24.41
CA VAL A 259 -11.38 -0.38 24.85
C VAL A 259 -11.32 -1.10 26.19
N THR A 260 -11.88 -0.49 27.22
CA THR A 260 -12.07 -1.10 28.53
C THR A 260 -13.45 -1.74 28.62
N LEU A 261 -13.49 -3.03 28.90
CA LEU A 261 -14.71 -3.81 29.07
C LEU A 261 -15.16 -3.82 30.53
N THR A 262 -16.39 -4.25 30.75
CA THR A 262 -16.92 -4.50 32.10
C THR A 262 -16.54 -5.87 32.65
N LEU A 263 -16.06 -6.76 31.78
CA LEU A 263 -15.69 -8.13 32.09
C LEU A 263 -14.49 -8.16 33.04
N ASP A 264 -14.47 -9.18 33.90
CA ASP A 264 -13.38 -9.48 34.82
C ASP A 264 -12.70 -10.80 34.42
N ALA A 265 -11.39 -10.75 34.19
CA ALA A 265 -10.56 -11.85 33.71
C ALA A 265 -10.42 -12.96 34.73
N GLU A 266 -10.37 -12.65 36.03
CA GLU A 266 -10.30 -13.66 37.07
C GLU A 266 -11.63 -14.43 37.15
N ILE A 267 -12.76 -13.71 37.09
CA ILE A 267 -14.09 -14.32 37.07
C ILE A 267 -14.28 -15.18 35.83
N GLN A 268 -13.94 -14.66 34.65
CA GLN A 268 -14.10 -15.36 33.38
C GLN A 268 -13.23 -16.64 33.34
N GLN A 269 -11.99 -16.56 33.79
CA GLN A 269 -11.09 -17.72 33.85
C GLN A 269 -11.62 -18.75 34.85
N ARG A 270 -12.09 -18.30 36.02
CA ARG A 270 -12.67 -19.19 37.02
C ARG A 270 -13.94 -19.87 36.52
N ALA A 271 -14.79 -19.17 35.78
CA ALA A 271 -15.98 -19.74 35.16
C ALA A 271 -15.59 -20.85 34.17
N LEU A 272 -14.58 -20.61 33.30
CA LEU A 272 -14.10 -21.62 32.38
C LEU A 272 -13.56 -22.87 33.10
N GLU A 273 -12.79 -22.68 34.18
CA GLU A 273 -12.29 -23.80 35.00
C GLU A 273 -13.41 -24.63 35.61
N VAL A 274 -14.50 -23.99 36.04
CA VAL A 274 -15.67 -24.67 36.61
C VAL A 274 -16.46 -25.43 35.54
N PHE A 275 -16.56 -24.88 34.32
CA PHE A 275 -17.16 -25.59 33.19
C PHE A 275 -16.35 -26.81 32.75
N GLY A 276 -15.02 -26.77 32.87
CA GLY A 276 -14.16 -27.89 32.49
C GLY A 276 -14.35 -28.29 31.02
N GLU A 277 -14.78 -29.53 30.77
CA GLU A 277 -15.04 -30.05 29.42
C GLU A 277 -16.54 -29.97 29.03
N ASP A 278 -17.40 -29.52 29.94
CA ASP A 278 -18.84 -29.49 29.70
C ASP A 278 -19.20 -28.34 28.75
N SER A 279 -20.11 -28.63 27.81
CA SER A 279 -20.67 -27.62 26.92
C SER A 279 -21.79 -26.85 27.61
N GLY A 280 -21.69 -25.53 27.65
CA GLY A 280 -22.74 -24.67 28.17
C GLY A 280 -22.43 -23.19 28.03
N GLY A 281 -23.27 -22.35 28.62
CA GLY A 281 -23.08 -20.91 28.67
C GLY A 281 -23.50 -20.38 30.03
N ALA A 282 -22.74 -19.42 30.56
CA ALA A 282 -23.08 -18.67 31.75
C ALA A 282 -22.91 -17.18 31.47
N VAL A 283 -23.73 -16.38 32.13
CA VAL A 283 -23.63 -14.92 32.12
C VAL A 283 -23.67 -14.48 33.58
N LEU A 284 -22.60 -13.82 34.03
CA LEU A 284 -22.60 -13.15 35.31
C LEU A 284 -22.82 -11.66 35.07
N MET A 285 -23.68 -11.04 35.88
CA MET A 285 -23.95 -9.62 35.77
C MET A 285 -24.08 -8.98 37.14
N ASN A 286 -23.68 -7.72 37.23
CA ASN A 286 -23.97 -6.87 38.36
C ASN A 286 -25.42 -6.38 38.25
N ILE A 287 -26.27 -6.81 39.18
CA ILE A 287 -27.70 -6.45 39.19
C ILE A 287 -27.97 -4.97 39.45
N HIS A 288 -27.01 -4.23 40.03
CA HIS A 288 -27.18 -2.81 40.35
C HIS A 288 -26.77 -1.90 39.19
N THR A 289 -25.72 -2.28 38.44
CA THR A 289 -25.19 -1.47 37.33
C THR A 289 -25.61 -1.99 35.96
N GLY A 290 -26.02 -3.25 35.85
CA GLY A 290 -26.29 -3.94 34.58
C GLY A 290 -25.03 -4.40 33.84
N GLU A 291 -23.83 -4.16 34.40
CA GLU A 291 -22.56 -4.57 33.82
C GLU A 291 -22.45 -6.10 33.76
N VAL A 292 -21.96 -6.63 32.63
CA VAL A 292 -21.61 -8.05 32.50
C VAL A 292 -20.19 -8.24 33.03
N LEU A 293 -20.03 -9.20 33.93
CA LEU A 293 -18.79 -9.51 34.64
C LEU A 293 -18.11 -10.75 34.05
#